data_AF-A0A1Y3WRN7-F1
#
_entry.id   AF-A0A1Y3WRN7-F1
#
_cell.length_a   1.000
_cell.length_b   1.000
_cell.length_c   1.000
_cell.angle_alpha   90.00
_cell.angle_beta   90.00
_cell.angle_gamma   90.00
#
_symmetry.space_group_name_H-M   'P 1'
#
loop_
_entity.id
_entity.type
_entity.pdbx_description
1 polymer ?
#
loop_
_entity_poly.entity_id
_entity_poly.type
_entity_poly.pdbx_seq_one_letter_code
_entity_poly.pdbx_strand_id
1 'polypeptide(L)'
;MKQSSKHRLSIPIVVALVFTVVVIALVVLVGVYVCKTESSTAAAGLDSADQTTTTDNLSGNLATVLGKINNAAAGNNEYDLFEDALVKLVSQYGSFDPNQQGSMQSFSDEWFNPRGVLGVEIQDFDLDDICEMAVCISVPDETSEEGGYSIVLNIYEVEENQVKQSATAVLGAYIQMDTGEQSSKNIVLTPNLGVDQIAAVTLVQKDDRYYFFCEDYSVARSFADGMERSCWVMQYQDHSLQYVCSYTQTGGGSIDFMYTGYKFENGVCVSSDLYYSECYDVTAPYDHFGEAITAFFQDYGIAINEEVQNEARASDGNFKNKSVLPDDTENTILFCFTNKQVCFVAQDVLWSNSSYDFNAQLLRGNTLLENFSDPIETSESIESTGPLYEGNTMSVSGTLVKRDYEINSKNKGTVYILQLDQPVVKSLYSDYLGYNGETEVISEMQIGFENQEDEQRYLDQKITVMGSVMFATTGHHLTKVLLMDAYAFA
;
A
#
# COMPACT_ATOMS: atom_id res chain seq x y z
N MET A 1 -31.74 70.62 33.89
CA MET A 1 -31.14 69.26 33.93
C MET A 1 -30.67 68.92 32.53
N LYS A 2 -29.35 68.86 32.30
CA LYS A 2 -28.76 68.54 30.98
C LYS A 2 -28.54 67.02 30.90
N GLN A 3 -29.28 66.36 30.00
CA GLN A 3 -29.10 64.95 29.69
C GLN A 3 -28.00 64.80 28.63
N SER A 4 -26.97 64.02 28.94
CA SER A 4 -25.88 63.62 28.05
C SER A 4 -26.32 62.40 27.23
N SER A 5 -26.39 62.53 25.90
CA SER A 5 -26.59 61.41 24.98
C SER A 5 -25.24 60.81 24.60
N LYS A 6 -24.97 59.57 25.02
CA LYS A 6 -23.84 58.79 24.53
C LYS A 6 -24.18 58.21 23.15
N HIS A 7 -23.54 58.69 22.10
CA HIS A 7 -23.57 58.04 20.78
C HIS A 7 -22.69 56.78 20.83
N ARG A 8 -23.29 55.62 20.55
CA ARG A 8 -22.55 54.38 20.25
C ARG A 8 -22.19 54.39 18.77
N LEU A 9 -20.89 54.30 18.45
CA LEU A 9 -20.41 54.05 17.09
C LEU A 9 -20.84 52.64 16.67
N SER A 10 -21.35 52.50 15.44
CA SER A 10 -21.70 51.20 14.87
C SER A 10 -20.44 50.38 14.58
N ILE A 11 -20.44 49.12 14.99
CA ILE A 11 -19.39 48.10 14.78
C ILE A 11 -18.70 48.15 13.39
N PRO A 12 -19.40 48.31 12.25
CA PRO A 12 -18.74 48.39 10.93
C PRO A 12 -17.78 49.58 10.78
N ILE A 13 -17.99 50.70 11.49
CA ILE A 13 -17.09 51.86 11.45
C ILE A 13 -15.80 51.57 12.22
N VAL A 14 -15.88 50.79 13.29
CA VAL A 14 -14.71 50.37 14.07
C VAL A 14 -13.85 49.40 13.25
N VAL A 15 -14.46 48.46 12.54
CA VAL A 15 -13.74 47.52 11.66
C VAL A 15 -13.04 48.25 10.51
N ALA A 16 -13.72 49.21 9.86
CA ALA A 16 -13.11 50.00 8.79
C ALA A 16 -11.93 50.86 9.29
N LEU A 17 -12.02 51.42 10.49
CA LEU A 17 -10.92 52.19 11.10
C LEU A 17 -9.73 51.29 11.44
N VAL A 18 -9.95 50.09 11.98
CA VAL A 18 -8.88 49.14 12.29
C VAL A 18 -8.18 48.68 11.00
N PHE A 19 -8.95 48.32 9.97
CA PHE A 19 -8.38 47.88 8.69
C PHE A 19 -7.54 48.98 8.02
N THR A 20 -8.00 50.24 8.07
CA THR A 20 -7.26 51.38 7.52
C THR A 20 -5.94 51.62 8.26
N VAL A 21 -5.93 51.48 9.59
CA VAL A 21 -4.71 51.63 10.40
C VAL A 21 -3.70 50.51 10.11
N VAL A 22 -4.16 49.27 9.92
CA VAL A 22 -3.30 48.12 9.57
C VAL A 22 -2.66 48.30 8.19
N VAL A 23 -3.43 48.72 7.19
CA VAL A 23 -2.91 48.97 5.84
C VAL A 23 -1.89 50.11 5.82
N ILE A 24 -2.13 51.21 6.55
CA ILE A 24 -1.16 52.31 6.67
C ILE A 24 0.12 51.83 7.36
N ALA A 25 0.02 51.02 8.41
CA ALA A 25 1.19 50.46 9.10
C ALA A 25 2.02 49.56 8.18
N LEU A 26 1.37 48.72 7.37
CA LEU A 26 2.02 47.85 6.37
C LEU A 26 2.74 48.66 5.28
N VAL A 27 2.11 49.70 4.75
CA VAL A 27 2.73 50.58 3.73
C VAL A 27 3.95 51.32 4.30
N VAL A 28 3.88 51.77 5.56
CA VAL A 28 5.02 52.41 6.23
C VAL A 28 6.16 51.41 6.46
N LEU A 29 5.85 50.17 6.86
CA LEU A 29 6.85 49.12 7.07
C LEU A 29 7.57 48.76 5.78
N VAL A 30 6.82 48.59 4.68
CA VAL A 30 7.39 48.32 3.35
C VAL A 30 8.20 49.51 2.85
N GLY A 31 7.73 50.76 3.05
CA GLY A 31 8.46 51.97 2.68
C GLY A 31 9.78 52.15 3.45
N VAL A 32 9.79 51.85 4.75
CA VAL A 32 11.01 51.89 5.59
C VAL A 32 12.00 50.80 5.17
N TYR A 33 11.52 49.63 4.76
CA TYR A 33 12.38 48.53 4.29
C TYR A 33 13.05 48.86 2.96
N VAL A 34 12.31 49.42 2.00
CA VAL A 34 12.85 49.82 0.68
C VAL A 34 13.82 51.01 0.79
N CYS A 35 13.60 51.95 1.70
CA CYS A 35 14.56 53.04 1.94
C CYS A 35 15.86 52.60 2.63
N LYS A 36 15.88 51.42 3.28
CA LYS A 36 17.08 50.93 3.99
C LYS A 36 18.01 50.11 3.10
N THR A 37 17.51 49.55 2.00
CA THR A 37 18.31 48.76 1.04
C THR A 37 19.04 49.61 0.00
N GLU A 38 18.71 50.89 -0.18
CA GLU A 38 19.42 51.80 -1.10
C GLU A 38 20.58 52.59 -0.46
N SER A 39 20.87 52.40 0.83
CA SER A 39 21.89 53.16 1.56
C SER A 39 22.84 52.28 2.37
N SER A 40 23.76 51.58 1.71
CA SER A 40 25.11 51.40 2.27
C SER A 40 26.11 50.80 1.26
N THR A 41 27.03 51.63 0.79
CA THR A 41 28.40 51.21 0.47
C THR A 41 29.36 51.75 1.54
N ALA A 42 30.16 50.83 2.09
CA ALA A 42 31.46 50.95 2.78
C ALA A 42 31.65 51.90 3.99
N ALA A 43 32.02 51.34 5.15
CA ALA A 43 33.38 51.42 5.73
C ALA A 43 33.48 50.73 7.12
N ALA A 44 34.70 50.32 7.44
CA ALA A 44 35.18 49.50 8.56
C ALA A 44 34.96 50.05 9.99
N GLY A 45 35.02 49.15 10.99
CA GLY A 45 35.36 49.49 12.38
C GLY A 45 34.84 48.49 13.44
N LEU A 46 35.76 47.97 14.27
CA LEU A 46 35.56 47.06 15.41
C LEU A 46 34.62 47.63 16.50
N ASP A 47 33.84 46.79 17.19
CA ASP A 47 34.13 46.18 18.51
C ASP A 47 32.86 45.77 19.32
N SER A 48 32.92 44.53 19.83
CA SER A 48 32.33 43.96 21.06
C SER A 48 30.81 43.95 21.37
N ALA A 49 30.40 42.74 21.80
CA ALA A 49 29.48 42.38 22.89
C ALA A 49 27.96 42.24 22.62
N ASP A 50 27.59 40.96 22.51
CA ASP A 50 26.59 40.28 23.34
C ASP A 50 25.11 40.71 23.23
N GLN A 51 24.39 40.04 22.32
CA GLN A 51 22.93 39.79 22.38
C GLN A 51 22.56 38.72 21.34
N THR A 52 22.80 37.45 21.68
CA THR A 52 22.26 36.29 20.94
C THR A 52 21.06 35.73 21.67
N THR A 53 19.87 35.91 21.10
CA THR A 53 18.68 35.03 21.18
C THR A 53 17.47 35.78 20.61
N THR A 54 17.36 35.89 19.28
CA THR A 54 16.09 36.13 18.55
C THR A 54 16.25 36.22 17.02
N THR A 55 17.48 36.26 16.49
CA THR A 55 17.74 36.46 15.06
C THR A 55 17.63 35.21 14.19
N ASP A 56 17.75 34.00 14.76
CA ASP A 56 17.76 32.76 13.96
C ASP A 56 16.36 32.38 13.42
N ASN A 57 15.28 32.71 14.15
CA ASN A 57 13.91 32.46 13.66
C ASN A 57 13.45 33.46 12.59
N LEU A 58 14.03 34.67 12.55
CA LEU A 58 13.70 35.65 11.49
C LEU A 58 14.43 35.36 10.19
N SER A 59 15.63 34.77 10.24
CA SER A 59 16.37 34.39 9.02
C SER A 59 15.75 33.20 8.32
N GLY A 60 15.20 32.22 9.06
CA GLY A 60 14.47 31.09 8.48
C GLY A 60 13.24 31.55 7.72
N ASN A 61 12.35 32.30 8.38
CA ASN A 61 11.12 32.80 7.75
C ASN A 61 11.37 33.71 6.55
N LEU A 62 12.45 34.51 6.55
CA LEU A 62 12.80 35.36 5.42
C LEU A 62 13.36 34.55 4.24
N ALA A 63 14.13 33.48 4.51
CA ALA A 63 14.62 32.57 3.49
C ALA A 63 13.47 31.82 2.82
N THR A 64 12.50 31.32 3.60
CA THR A 64 11.29 30.66 3.08
C THR A 64 10.45 31.61 2.22
N VAL A 65 10.24 32.86 2.67
CA VAL A 65 9.50 33.87 1.90
C VAL A 65 10.23 34.27 0.61
N LEU A 66 11.56 34.39 0.64
CA LEU A 66 12.37 34.65 -0.55
C LEU A 66 12.38 33.46 -1.53
N GLY A 67 12.33 32.23 -1.00
CA GLY A 67 12.09 31.00 -1.77
C GLY A 67 10.76 31.06 -2.51
N LYS A 68 9.65 31.33 -1.80
CA LYS A 68 8.30 31.46 -2.41
C LYS A 68 8.24 32.52 -3.52
N ILE A 69 8.90 33.68 -3.34
CA ILE A 69 8.96 34.74 -4.35
C ILE A 69 9.79 34.32 -5.57
N ASN A 70 10.90 33.61 -5.36
CA ASN A 70 11.74 33.11 -6.45
C ASN A 70 11.07 31.98 -7.24
N ASN A 71 10.35 31.06 -6.58
CA ASN A 71 9.62 29.97 -7.22
C ASN A 71 8.48 30.52 -8.11
N ALA A 72 7.71 31.47 -7.58
CA ALA A 72 6.67 32.17 -8.34
C ALA A 72 7.25 32.99 -9.52
N ALA A 73 8.49 33.49 -9.42
CA ALA A 73 9.17 34.23 -10.47
C ALA A 73 9.85 33.34 -11.51
N ALA A 74 10.21 32.10 -11.16
CA ALA A 74 10.83 31.12 -12.04
C ALA A 74 9.82 30.32 -12.88
N GLY A 75 8.54 30.34 -12.52
CA GLY A 75 7.47 29.67 -13.27
C GLY A 75 7.44 28.15 -13.12
N ASN A 76 8.17 27.59 -12.16
CA ASN A 76 8.07 26.17 -11.81
C ASN A 76 7.05 26.03 -10.68
N ASN A 77 5.96 25.31 -10.92
CA ASN A 77 5.01 24.96 -9.88
C ASN A 77 5.69 23.98 -8.91
N GLU A 78 5.48 24.09 -7.60
CA GLU A 78 6.06 23.17 -6.61
C GLU A 78 5.67 21.71 -6.91
N TYR A 79 4.47 21.50 -7.45
CA TYR A 79 4.03 20.21 -7.98
C TYR A 79 4.95 19.67 -9.09
N ASP A 80 5.44 20.51 -10.02
CA ASP A 80 6.32 20.07 -11.10
C ASP A 80 7.66 19.56 -10.54
N LEU A 81 8.16 20.19 -9.46
CA LEU A 81 9.37 19.76 -8.78
C LEU A 81 9.20 18.40 -8.11
N PHE A 82 8.04 18.17 -7.48
CA PHE A 82 7.71 16.87 -6.88
C PHE A 82 7.54 15.77 -7.93
N GLU A 83 6.91 16.05 -9.07
CA GLU A 83 6.81 15.11 -10.20
C GLU A 83 8.20 14.71 -10.72
N ASP A 84 9.09 15.69 -10.93
CA ASP A 84 10.48 15.42 -11.34
C ASP A 84 11.25 14.57 -10.31
N ALA A 85 10.98 14.76 -9.02
CA ALA A 85 11.56 13.95 -7.95
C ALA A 85 10.99 12.53 -7.94
N LEU A 86 9.68 12.39 -8.13
CA LEU A 86 8.99 11.10 -8.21
C LEU A 86 9.51 10.26 -9.38
N VAL A 87 9.71 10.85 -10.56
CA VAL A 87 10.31 10.16 -11.72
C VAL A 87 11.69 9.60 -11.39
N LYS A 88 12.52 10.34 -10.64
CA LYS A 88 13.84 9.86 -10.19
C LYS A 88 13.71 8.71 -9.19
N LEU A 89 12.77 8.80 -8.25
CA LEU A 89 12.51 7.72 -7.28
C LEU A 89 12.01 6.45 -7.99
N VAL A 90 11.09 6.57 -8.94
CA VAL A 90 10.62 5.43 -9.75
C VAL A 90 11.76 4.87 -10.60
N SER A 91 12.62 5.69 -11.19
CA SER A 91 13.79 5.22 -11.93
C SER A 91 14.78 4.45 -11.04
N GLN A 92 14.97 4.88 -9.79
CA GLN A 92 15.88 4.25 -8.84
C GLN A 92 15.30 2.96 -8.24
N TYR A 93 14.08 3.02 -7.75
CA TYR A 93 13.46 1.95 -6.96
C TYR A 93 12.56 1.04 -7.79
N GLY A 94 12.12 1.47 -8.98
CA GLY A 94 11.05 0.83 -9.74
C GLY A 94 9.66 1.25 -9.25
N SER A 95 8.63 0.90 -10.02
CA SER A 95 7.25 0.91 -9.53
C SER A 95 6.88 -0.50 -9.10
N PHE A 96 6.20 -0.65 -7.97
CA PHE A 96 5.67 -1.94 -7.56
C PHE A 96 4.57 -2.37 -8.55
N ASP A 97 4.48 -3.65 -8.88
CA ASP A 97 3.39 -4.17 -9.73
C ASP A 97 2.10 -4.29 -8.90
N PRO A 98 1.03 -3.52 -9.22
CA PRO A 98 -0.18 -3.49 -8.41
C PRO A 98 -0.96 -4.81 -8.39
N ASN A 99 -0.71 -5.74 -9.30
CA ASN A 99 -1.37 -7.05 -9.31
C ASN A 99 -0.37 -8.15 -9.63
N GLN A 100 0.01 -8.93 -8.62
CA GLN A 100 0.93 -10.05 -8.78
C GLN A 100 0.23 -11.36 -8.45
N GLN A 101 0.56 -12.40 -9.20
CA GLN A 101 0.06 -13.75 -8.96
C GLN A 101 1.21 -14.72 -9.11
N GLY A 102 1.23 -15.75 -8.26
CA GLY A 102 2.27 -16.76 -8.32
C GLY A 102 1.95 -17.97 -7.47
N SER A 103 2.78 -18.99 -7.64
CA SER A 103 2.64 -20.26 -6.95
C SER A 103 3.92 -20.57 -6.18
N MET A 104 3.76 -21.10 -4.97
CA MET A 104 4.84 -21.55 -4.11
C MET A 104 4.70 -23.06 -3.86
N GLN A 105 5.72 -23.85 -4.15
CA GLN A 105 5.78 -25.30 -3.87
C GLN A 105 6.73 -25.62 -2.69
N SER A 106 7.69 -24.73 -2.45
CA SER A 106 8.62 -24.72 -1.33
C SER A 106 8.72 -23.31 -0.76
N PHE A 107 9.03 -23.18 0.54
CA PHE A 107 9.29 -21.88 1.19
C PHE A 107 10.45 -21.09 0.61
N SER A 108 11.25 -21.71 -0.27
CA SER A 108 12.32 -21.05 -1.01
C SER A 108 11.86 -20.45 -2.33
N ASP A 109 10.63 -20.71 -2.77
CA ASP A 109 10.19 -20.31 -4.10
C ASP A 109 9.81 -18.83 -4.08
N GLU A 110 10.54 -18.04 -4.86
CA GLU A 110 10.23 -16.65 -5.10
C GLU A 110 9.06 -16.57 -6.10
N TRP A 111 7.90 -16.12 -5.62
CA TRP A 111 6.72 -15.91 -6.45
C TRP A 111 6.31 -14.44 -6.53
N PHE A 112 6.81 -13.63 -5.60
CA PHE A 112 6.44 -12.24 -5.39
C PHE A 112 7.64 -11.31 -5.59
N ASN A 113 7.45 -10.18 -6.26
CA ASN A 113 8.44 -9.10 -6.34
C ASN A 113 8.00 -7.95 -5.42
N PRO A 114 8.60 -7.81 -4.23
CA PRO A 114 8.21 -6.79 -3.26
C PRO A 114 8.71 -5.39 -3.63
N ARG A 115 9.59 -5.22 -4.62
CA ARG A 115 10.31 -3.97 -4.89
C ARG A 115 9.44 -2.89 -5.56
N GLY A 116 9.60 -1.65 -5.11
CA GLY A 116 9.20 -0.45 -5.85
C GLY A 116 8.58 0.65 -4.99
N VAL A 117 8.21 1.74 -5.65
CA VAL A 117 7.35 2.79 -5.07
C VAL A 117 5.93 2.23 -4.93
N LEU A 118 5.41 2.28 -3.71
CA LEU A 118 4.11 1.71 -3.32
C LEU A 118 2.98 2.74 -3.35
N GLY A 119 3.27 4.00 -3.03
CA GLY A 119 2.27 5.06 -2.94
C GLY A 119 2.92 6.44 -2.78
N VAL A 120 2.24 7.48 -3.27
CA VAL A 120 2.65 8.88 -3.13
C VAL A 120 1.43 9.75 -2.89
N GLU A 121 1.59 10.78 -2.05
CA GLU A 121 0.61 11.84 -1.81
C GLU A 121 1.34 13.18 -1.64
N ILE A 122 0.77 14.26 -2.21
CA ILE A 122 1.29 15.63 -2.05
C ILE A 122 0.26 16.44 -1.28
N GLN A 123 0.63 16.87 -0.08
CA GLN A 123 -0.25 17.54 0.87
C GLN A 123 0.60 18.38 1.84
N ASP A 124 0.02 19.45 2.37
CA ASP A 124 0.56 20.19 3.52
C ASP A 124 0.29 19.37 4.79
N PHE A 125 1.26 18.55 5.21
CA PHE A 125 1.08 17.60 6.31
C PHE A 125 1.29 18.25 7.69
N ASP A 126 2.11 19.30 7.79
CA ASP A 126 2.43 20.00 9.04
C ASP A 126 1.70 21.34 9.23
N LEU A 127 0.89 21.75 8.24
CA LEU A 127 -0.02 22.89 8.25
C LEU A 127 0.68 24.25 8.22
N ASP A 128 1.79 24.36 7.49
CA ASP A 128 2.58 25.58 7.36
C ASP A 128 2.31 26.39 6.07
N ASP A 129 1.27 26.01 5.30
CA ASP A 129 0.91 26.51 3.97
C ASP A 129 2.00 26.22 2.90
N ILE A 130 2.76 25.14 3.06
CA ILE A 130 3.67 24.54 2.08
C ILE A 130 3.28 23.08 1.92
N CYS A 131 3.31 22.56 0.69
CA CYS A 131 3.06 21.14 0.48
C CYS A 131 4.36 20.34 0.60
N GLU A 132 4.27 19.16 1.18
CA GLU A 132 5.28 18.12 1.09
C GLU A 132 4.81 16.98 0.20
N MET A 133 5.74 16.11 -0.18
CA MET A 133 5.45 14.84 -0.84
C MET A 133 5.79 13.68 0.09
N ALA A 134 4.78 12.89 0.46
CA ALA A 134 4.96 11.63 1.17
C ALA A 134 5.07 10.47 0.17
N VAL A 135 6.08 9.62 0.33
CA VAL A 135 6.31 8.46 -0.56
C VAL A 135 6.59 7.21 0.26
N CYS A 136 5.79 6.16 0.03
CA CYS A 136 6.07 4.82 0.54
C CYS A 136 6.86 4.01 -0.50
N ILE A 137 8.00 3.47 -0.07
CA ILE A 137 8.93 2.71 -0.93
C ILE A 137 9.31 1.43 -0.21
N SER A 138 9.31 0.30 -0.91
CA SER A 138 9.92 -0.93 -0.41
C SER A 138 11.40 -0.98 -0.79
N VAL A 139 12.27 -1.15 0.19
CA VAL A 139 13.73 -1.17 0.02
C VAL A 139 14.31 -2.46 0.59
N PRO A 140 15.40 -3.00 0.01
CA PRO A 140 16.06 -4.18 0.57
C PRO A 140 16.41 -3.97 2.04
N ASP A 141 16.01 -4.93 2.86
CA ASP A 141 16.33 -4.96 4.29
C ASP A 141 17.65 -5.72 4.50
N GLU A 142 18.73 -4.98 4.77
CA GLU A 142 20.05 -5.55 5.01
C GLU A 142 20.10 -6.47 6.25
N THR A 143 19.11 -6.39 7.13
CA THR A 143 19.01 -7.22 8.33
C THR A 143 18.25 -8.52 8.10
N SER A 144 17.55 -8.66 6.97
CA SER A 144 16.78 -9.86 6.62
C SER A 144 17.67 -10.92 5.98
N GLU A 145 17.78 -12.10 6.61
CA GLU A 145 18.51 -13.24 6.05
C GLU A 145 17.86 -13.81 4.77
N GLU A 146 16.55 -13.62 4.59
CA GLU A 146 15.78 -14.13 3.44
C GLU A 146 15.63 -13.14 2.28
N GLY A 147 16.43 -12.06 2.25
CA GLY A 147 16.30 -11.04 1.20
C GLY A 147 14.99 -10.25 1.26
N GLY A 148 14.53 -9.96 2.47
CA GLY A 148 13.32 -9.19 2.74
C GLY A 148 13.46 -7.71 2.35
N TYR A 149 12.31 -7.05 2.27
CA TYR A 149 12.16 -5.66 1.89
C TYR A 149 11.35 -4.94 2.96
N SER A 150 11.97 -3.97 3.61
CA SER A 150 11.30 -3.09 4.56
C SER A 150 10.51 -2.02 3.81
N ILE A 151 9.33 -1.66 4.33
CA ILE A 151 8.57 -0.51 3.81
C ILE A 151 9.03 0.76 4.53
N VAL A 152 9.37 1.80 3.76
CA VAL A 152 9.85 3.08 4.27
C VAL A 152 8.91 4.19 3.82
N LEU A 153 8.48 5.03 4.76
CA LEU A 153 7.79 6.29 4.49
C LEU A 153 8.82 7.42 4.48
N ASN A 154 8.94 8.12 3.36
CA ASN A 154 9.79 9.30 3.20
C ASN A 154 8.94 10.54 3.00
N ILE A 155 9.33 11.66 3.61
CA ILE A 155 8.73 12.98 3.38
C ILE A 155 9.76 13.85 2.66
N TYR A 156 9.33 14.54 1.61
CA TYR A 156 10.14 15.43 0.82
C TYR A 156 9.58 16.86 0.82
N GLU A 157 10.46 17.84 0.94
CA GLU A 157 10.16 19.27 0.93
C GLU A 157 10.85 19.98 -0.25
N VAL A 158 10.30 21.11 -0.67
CA VAL A 158 10.95 22.01 -1.64
C VAL A 158 11.78 23.06 -0.89
N GLU A 159 13.10 22.91 -0.96
CA GLU A 159 14.05 23.90 -0.45
C GLU A 159 14.87 24.48 -1.61
N GLU A 160 14.95 25.80 -1.72
CA GLU A 160 15.82 26.46 -2.70
C GLU A 160 15.61 25.97 -4.16
N ASN A 161 14.37 25.71 -4.58
CA ASN A 161 14.00 25.10 -5.88
C ASN A 161 14.50 23.65 -6.09
N GLN A 162 14.73 22.91 -5.01
CA GLN A 162 15.10 21.49 -5.07
C GLN A 162 14.26 20.69 -4.09
N VAL A 163 13.81 19.51 -4.52
CA VAL A 163 13.17 18.54 -3.64
C VAL A 163 14.23 17.83 -2.83
N LYS A 164 14.12 17.87 -1.49
CA LYS A 164 15.02 17.19 -0.56
C LYS A 164 14.21 16.32 0.39
N GLN A 165 14.78 15.18 0.77
CA GLN A 165 14.19 14.32 1.79
C GLN A 165 14.34 14.99 3.16
N SER A 166 13.22 15.33 3.78
CA SER A 166 13.16 15.99 5.08
C SER A 166 13.08 14.97 6.22
N ALA A 167 12.24 13.94 6.07
CA ALA A 167 12.11 12.88 7.06
C ALA A 167 12.02 11.47 6.43
N THR A 168 12.33 10.46 7.24
CA THR A 168 12.24 9.05 6.85
C THR A 168 11.91 8.18 8.06
N ALA A 169 11.08 7.17 7.86
CA ALA A 169 10.80 6.16 8.86
C ALA A 169 10.60 4.79 8.22
N VAL A 170 11.25 3.76 8.77
CA VAL A 170 10.88 2.37 8.49
C VAL A 170 9.56 2.10 9.19
N LEU A 171 8.58 1.60 8.44
CA LEU A 171 7.26 1.32 8.94
C LEU A 171 7.27 0.06 9.81
N GLY A 172 6.85 0.21 11.06
CA GLY A 172 6.68 -0.90 11.98
C GLY A 172 5.91 -0.49 13.22
N ALA A 173 5.27 -1.44 13.88
CA ALA A 173 4.58 -1.17 15.14
C ALA A 173 5.60 -1.00 16.27
N TYR A 174 5.34 -0.06 17.18
CA TYR A 174 6.20 0.14 18.33
C TYR A 174 6.10 -1.04 19.30
N ILE A 175 7.24 -1.49 19.82
CA ILE A 175 7.29 -2.44 20.93
C ILE A 175 8.36 -2.02 21.95
N GLN A 176 8.02 -2.10 23.23
CA GLN A 176 8.98 -1.94 24.30
C GLN A 176 9.25 -3.32 24.91
N MET A 177 10.51 -3.74 24.90
CA MET A 177 10.92 -4.99 25.54
C MET A 177 10.90 -4.86 27.07
N ASP A 178 10.83 -5.99 27.78
CA ASP A 178 10.91 -6.04 29.25
C ASP A 178 12.19 -5.41 29.82
N THR A 179 13.25 -5.33 29.00
CA THR A 179 14.51 -4.65 29.33
C THR A 179 14.38 -3.12 29.34
N GLY A 180 13.24 -2.58 28.89
CA GLY A 180 13.00 -1.17 28.62
C GLY A 180 13.53 -0.70 27.26
N GLU A 181 14.19 -1.59 26.49
CA GLU A 181 14.69 -1.28 25.16
C GLU A 181 13.55 -1.11 24.17
N GLN A 182 13.62 -0.03 23.39
CA GLN A 182 12.70 0.23 22.31
C GLN A 182 13.10 -0.60 21.08
N SER A 183 12.10 -1.22 20.46
CA SER A 183 12.23 -1.90 19.18
C SER A 183 10.99 -1.61 18.32
N SER A 184 11.00 -2.06 17.07
CA SER A 184 9.89 -1.96 16.15
C SER A 184 9.66 -3.30 15.46
N LYS A 185 8.39 -3.68 15.34
CA LYS A 185 7.94 -4.79 14.51
C LYS A 185 7.77 -4.26 13.09
N ASN A 186 8.87 -4.23 12.33
CA ASN A 186 8.89 -3.71 10.97
C ASN A 186 8.02 -4.56 10.04
N ILE A 187 7.35 -3.91 9.09
CA ILE A 187 6.72 -4.61 7.97
C ILE A 187 7.84 -5.04 7.01
N VAL A 188 8.01 -6.36 6.86
CA VAL A 188 8.98 -6.94 5.94
C VAL A 188 8.23 -7.79 4.91
N LEU A 189 8.42 -7.45 3.65
CA LEU A 189 7.91 -8.21 2.50
C LEU A 189 9.02 -9.08 1.94
N THR A 190 8.79 -10.37 1.73
CA THR A 190 9.80 -11.29 1.20
C THR A 190 9.40 -11.85 -0.15
N PRO A 191 10.33 -12.16 -1.07
CA PRO A 191 9.98 -12.73 -2.38
C PRO A 191 9.23 -14.08 -2.31
N ASN A 192 9.39 -14.81 -1.21
CA ASN A 192 8.73 -16.07 -0.86
C ASN A 192 7.51 -15.88 0.07
N LEU A 193 6.88 -14.69 0.08
CA LEU A 193 5.81 -14.33 1.03
C LEU A 193 4.66 -15.36 1.03
N GLY A 194 4.62 -16.22 2.05
CA GLY A 194 3.72 -17.37 2.12
C GLY A 194 2.55 -17.22 3.09
N VAL A 195 2.07 -16.00 3.34
CA VAL A 195 1.07 -15.70 4.37
C VAL A 195 -0.07 -14.84 3.82
N ASP A 196 -1.29 -15.01 4.35
CA ASP A 196 -2.36 -14.03 4.16
C ASP A 196 -1.92 -12.75 4.89
N GLN A 197 -1.84 -11.61 4.20
CA GLN A 197 -1.38 -10.35 4.78
C GLN A 197 -2.15 -9.16 4.26
N ILE A 198 -2.37 -8.16 5.13
CA ILE A 198 -2.66 -6.79 4.76
C ILE A 198 -1.62 -5.87 5.40
N ALA A 199 -1.03 -4.98 4.60
CA ALA A 199 -0.20 -3.89 5.07
C ALA A 199 -0.69 -2.61 4.41
N ALA A 200 -1.04 -1.59 5.21
CA ALA A 200 -1.63 -0.37 4.68
C ALA A 200 -1.10 0.88 5.37
N VAL A 201 -1.07 1.98 4.61
CA VAL A 201 -0.90 3.33 5.13
C VAL A 201 -2.04 4.18 4.59
N THR A 202 -2.80 4.74 5.51
CA THR A 202 -3.97 5.58 5.23
C THR A 202 -3.75 6.93 5.88
N LEU A 203 -3.87 8.00 5.10
CA LEU A 203 -3.87 9.36 5.59
C LEU A 203 -5.25 9.66 6.19
N VAL A 204 -5.28 10.00 7.47
CA VAL A 204 -6.48 10.35 8.22
C VAL A 204 -6.39 11.81 8.61
N GLN A 205 -7.39 12.61 8.24
CA GLN A 205 -7.50 13.99 8.70
C GLN A 205 -8.36 14.06 9.95
N LYS A 206 -7.81 14.62 11.05
CA LYS A 206 -8.54 14.80 12.30
C LYS A 206 -8.16 16.12 12.97
N ASP A 207 -9.18 16.90 13.35
CA ASP A 207 -9.00 18.19 14.01
C ASP A 207 -8.01 19.09 13.26
N ASP A 208 -8.19 19.17 11.94
CA ASP A 208 -7.37 19.88 10.95
C ASP A 208 -5.92 19.37 10.81
N ARG A 209 -5.57 18.23 11.42
CA ARG A 209 -4.23 17.60 11.31
C ARG A 209 -4.25 16.35 10.47
N TYR A 210 -3.11 16.03 9.87
CA TYR A 210 -2.90 14.81 9.10
C TYR A 210 -2.13 13.75 9.90
N TYR A 211 -2.61 12.52 9.81
CA TYR A 211 -2.01 11.36 10.46
C TYR A 211 -1.82 10.23 9.46
N PHE A 212 -0.66 9.58 9.51
CA PHE A 212 -0.41 8.33 8.81
C PHE A 212 -0.87 7.18 9.72
N PHE A 213 -2.05 6.64 9.46
CA PHE A 213 -2.55 5.44 10.11
C PHE A 213 -1.98 4.21 9.38
N CYS A 214 -1.18 3.43 10.08
CA CYS A 214 -0.48 2.29 9.54
C CYS A 214 -1.06 0.99 10.12
N GLU A 215 -1.17 -0.01 9.26
CA GLU A 215 -1.74 -1.32 9.59
C GLU A 215 -0.81 -2.41 9.10
N ASP A 216 -0.61 -3.41 9.95
CA ASP A 216 -0.02 -4.69 9.57
C ASP A 216 -0.84 -5.81 10.21
N TYR A 217 -1.34 -6.68 9.37
CA TYR A 217 -1.99 -7.89 9.79
C TYR A 217 -1.52 -9.04 8.93
N SER A 218 -1.01 -10.09 9.56
CA SER A 218 -0.56 -11.29 8.88
C SER A 218 -1.08 -12.53 9.59
N VAL A 219 -1.44 -13.54 8.80
CA VAL A 219 -1.84 -14.84 9.33
C VAL A 219 -1.04 -15.90 8.60
N ALA A 220 -0.24 -16.62 9.37
CA ALA A 220 0.58 -17.70 8.87
C ALA A 220 -0.22 -18.97 8.51
N ARG A 221 -1.52 -18.87 8.20
CA ARG A 221 -2.46 -20.00 8.03
C ARG A 221 -2.21 -20.89 6.81
N SER A 222 -1.11 -20.71 6.10
CA SER A 222 -0.59 -21.77 5.24
C SER A 222 0.24 -22.79 6.05
N PHE A 223 0.92 -22.42 7.15
CA PHE A 223 1.93 -23.27 7.81
C PHE A 223 2.34 -23.02 9.28
N ALA A 224 1.88 -21.97 9.98
CA ALA A 224 2.30 -21.76 11.37
C ALA A 224 1.19 -21.20 12.29
N ASP A 225 1.34 -21.53 13.57
CA ASP A 225 0.75 -20.81 14.69
C ASP A 225 1.33 -19.39 14.69
N GLY A 226 0.60 -18.45 14.12
CA GLY A 226 1.06 -17.07 14.04
C GLY A 226 -0.01 -16.21 13.39
N MET A 227 -0.65 -15.39 14.19
CA MET A 227 -1.34 -14.20 13.72
C MET A 227 -0.60 -13.02 14.31
N GLU A 228 -0.37 -12.00 13.51
CA GLU A 228 0.06 -10.70 13.99
C GLU A 228 -0.96 -9.67 13.53
N ARG A 229 -1.39 -8.79 14.43
CA ARG A 229 -2.15 -7.59 14.11
C ARG A 229 -1.55 -6.44 14.88
N SER A 230 -1.18 -5.38 14.18
CA SER A 230 -0.77 -4.14 14.82
C SER A 230 -1.25 -2.95 14.02
N CYS A 231 -1.62 -1.89 14.72
CA CYS A 231 -1.98 -0.62 14.13
C CYS A 231 -1.23 0.48 14.85
N TRP A 232 -0.65 1.44 14.14
CA TRP A 232 0.03 2.57 14.75
C TRP A 232 -0.21 3.84 13.95
N VAL A 233 0.02 4.97 14.61
CA VAL A 233 -0.22 6.28 14.01
C VAL A 233 1.06 7.08 14.09
N MET A 234 1.42 7.68 12.96
CA MET A 234 2.54 8.61 12.85
C MET A 234 2.04 9.99 12.42
N GLN A 235 2.76 11.02 12.83
CA GLN A 235 2.54 12.40 12.40
C GLN A 235 3.84 12.98 11.87
N TYR A 236 3.73 13.79 10.81
CA TYR A 236 4.82 14.65 10.37
C TYR A 236 4.74 15.99 11.10
N GLN A 237 5.79 16.34 11.84
CA GLN A 237 5.88 17.60 12.56
C GLN A 237 7.35 17.96 12.83
N ASP A 238 7.69 19.25 12.73
CA ASP A 238 9.02 19.78 13.00
C ASP A 238 10.11 19.03 12.20
N HIS A 239 9.86 18.83 10.90
CA HIS A 239 10.72 18.09 9.96
C HIS A 239 11.03 16.64 10.40
N SER A 240 10.11 15.99 11.11
CA SER A 240 10.29 14.62 11.60
C SER A 240 9.00 13.81 11.57
N LEU A 241 9.13 12.49 11.33
CA LEU A 241 8.04 11.53 11.51
C LEU A 241 8.08 10.98 12.93
N GLN A 242 7.01 11.18 13.70
CA GLN A 242 6.92 10.79 15.10
C GLN A 242 5.73 9.87 15.36
N TYR A 243 5.88 8.90 16.27
CA TYR A 243 4.75 8.12 16.76
C TYR A 243 3.80 9.01 17.57
N VAL A 244 2.50 8.81 17.33
CA VAL A 244 1.40 9.38 18.13
C VAL A 244 0.85 8.31 19.05
N CYS A 245 0.65 7.10 18.53
CA CYS A 245 0.19 5.94 19.28
C CYS A 245 0.53 4.63 18.55
N SER A 246 0.50 3.51 19.27
CA SER A 246 0.65 2.17 18.70
C SER A 246 -0.18 1.17 19.49
N TYR A 247 -1.04 0.42 18.81
CA TYR A 247 -1.77 -0.73 19.35
C TYR A 247 -1.14 -2.00 18.78
N THR A 248 -0.28 -2.63 19.57
CA THR A 248 0.64 -3.67 19.08
C THR A 248 0.34 -4.99 19.75
N GLN A 249 0.32 -6.08 18.99
CA GLN A 249 0.33 -7.43 19.55
C GLN A 249 1.71 -7.72 20.18
N THR A 250 1.76 -7.77 21.51
CA THR A 250 2.98 -7.91 22.31
C THR A 250 3.19 -9.31 22.88
N GLY A 251 2.18 -10.17 22.82
CA GLY A 251 2.33 -11.57 23.21
C GLY A 251 1.26 -12.47 22.60
N GLY A 252 1.46 -13.78 22.79
CA GLY A 252 0.72 -14.81 22.08
C GLY A 252 1.28 -15.12 20.69
N GLY A 253 0.89 -16.28 20.15
CA GLY A 253 1.30 -16.73 18.81
C GLY A 253 0.36 -17.79 18.25
N SER A 254 -0.09 -18.74 19.09
CA SER A 254 -1.03 -19.79 18.67
C SER A 254 -2.50 -19.47 19.02
N ILE A 255 -2.78 -19.11 20.28
CA ILE A 255 -4.17 -18.94 20.79
C ILE A 255 -4.31 -17.89 21.92
N ASP A 256 -3.23 -17.26 22.38
CA ASP A 256 -3.19 -16.42 23.60
C ASP A 256 -2.71 -14.99 23.31
N PHE A 257 -3.36 -14.30 22.38
CA PHE A 257 -2.95 -12.98 21.92
C PHE A 257 -3.09 -11.89 22.99
N MET A 258 -2.07 -11.04 23.13
CA MET A 258 -2.04 -9.89 24.04
C MET A 258 -1.71 -8.61 23.28
N TYR A 259 -2.42 -7.52 23.60
CA TYR A 259 -2.28 -6.24 22.92
C TYR A 259 -2.00 -5.13 23.91
N THR A 260 -0.89 -4.42 23.65
CA THR A 260 -0.46 -3.26 24.42
C THR A 260 -0.72 -2.00 23.61
N GLY A 261 -1.35 -1.02 24.26
CA GLY A 261 -1.51 0.33 23.75
C GLY A 261 -0.37 1.22 24.27
N TYR A 262 0.35 1.81 23.33
CA TYR A 262 1.44 2.76 23.59
C TYR A 262 1.00 4.17 23.26
N LYS A 263 1.25 5.11 24.17
CA LYS A 263 0.92 6.53 24.02
C LYS A 263 2.20 7.36 23.99
N PHE A 264 2.23 8.39 23.14
CA PHE A 264 3.41 9.22 22.95
C PHE A 264 3.14 10.70 23.19
N GLU A 265 4.13 11.40 23.71
CA GLU A 265 4.18 12.87 23.78
C GLU A 265 5.50 13.33 23.17
N ASN A 266 5.44 14.15 22.11
CA ASN A 266 6.60 14.64 21.36
C ASN A 266 7.56 13.50 20.92
N GLY A 267 6.98 12.41 20.40
CA GLY A 267 7.72 11.23 19.94
C GLY A 267 8.28 10.32 21.05
N VAL A 268 8.05 10.62 22.33
CA VAL A 268 8.51 9.81 23.47
C VAL A 268 7.35 9.00 24.03
N CYS A 269 7.54 7.69 24.21
CA CYS A 269 6.54 6.83 24.84
C CYS A 269 6.34 7.22 26.31
N VAL A 270 5.12 7.58 26.68
CA VAL A 270 4.73 7.98 28.04
C VAL A 270 3.80 6.98 28.73
N SER A 271 3.20 6.06 27.97
CA SER A 271 2.34 4.99 28.50
C SER A 271 2.51 3.71 27.69
N SER A 272 2.47 2.58 28.39
CA SER A 272 2.52 1.22 27.85
C SER A 272 1.58 0.36 28.68
N ASP A 273 0.33 0.26 28.25
CA ASP A 273 -0.74 -0.40 29.01
C ASP A 273 -1.26 -1.61 28.24
N LEU A 274 -1.49 -2.72 28.94
CA LEU A 274 -2.18 -3.87 28.37
C LEU A 274 -3.68 -3.52 28.22
N TYR A 275 -4.22 -3.65 27.02
CA TYR A 275 -5.65 -3.40 26.73
C TYR A 275 -6.44 -4.70 26.62
N TYR A 276 -5.88 -5.72 25.98
CA TYR A 276 -6.59 -6.96 25.69
C TYR A 276 -5.68 -8.18 25.84
N SER A 277 -6.24 -9.29 26.31
CA SER A 277 -5.54 -10.57 26.48
C SER A 277 -6.48 -11.75 26.31
N GLU A 278 -6.14 -12.68 25.41
CA GLU A 278 -6.74 -14.02 25.32
C GLU A 278 -6.09 -15.01 26.31
N CYS A 279 -4.99 -14.61 26.94
CA CYS A 279 -4.22 -15.46 27.83
C CYS A 279 -4.95 -15.68 29.18
N TYR A 280 -5.18 -16.93 29.56
CA TYR A 280 -6.00 -17.32 30.72
C TYR A 280 -5.48 -16.81 32.08
N ASP A 281 -4.20 -16.52 32.21
CA ASP A 281 -3.54 -16.08 33.44
C ASP A 281 -3.16 -14.58 33.46
N VAL A 282 -3.51 -13.84 32.41
CA VAL A 282 -3.26 -12.40 32.30
C VAL A 282 -4.60 -11.67 32.20
N THR A 283 -4.86 -10.79 33.17
CA THR A 283 -6.07 -9.96 33.19
C THR A 283 -5.81 -8.63 32.49
N ALA A 284 -6.59 -8.33 31.45
CA ALA A 284 -6.62 -7.04 30.77
C ALA A 284 -7.93 -6.28 31.11
N PRO A 285 -8.00 -4.96 30.88
CA PRO A 285 -9.21 -4.17 31.13
C PRO A 285 -10.40 -4.52 30.24
N TYR A 286 -10.16 -5.10 29.06
CA TYR A 286 -11.19 -5.46 28.08
C TYR A 286 -11.16 -6.96 27.79
N ASP A 287 -12.33 -7.58 27.79
CA ASP A 287 -12.53 -9.01 27.51
C ASP A 287 -12.82 -9.29 26.01
N HIS A 288 -13.12 -8.25 25.23
CA HIS A 288 -13.33 -8.35 23.77
C HIS A 288 -12.32 -7.51 23.01
N PHE A 289 -11.78 -8.08 21.93
CA PHE A 289 -10.78 -7.41 21.10
C PHE A 289 -11.31 -6.11 20.48
N GLY A 290 -12.51 -6.17 19.88
CA GLY A 290 -13.15 -5.03 19.21
C GLY A 290 -13.41 -3.86 20.15
N GLU A 291 -13.82 -4.13 21.39
CA GLU A 291 -14.00 -3.12 22.43
C GLU A 291 -12.67 -2.45 22.80
N ALA A 292 -11.60 -3.26 22.97
CA ALA A 292 -10.29 -2.80 23.37
C ALA A 292 -9.63 -1.86 22.35
N ILE A 293 -9.62 -2.27 21.07
CA ILE A 293 -9.04 -1.46 19.98
C ILE A 293 -9.85 -0.17 19.77
N THR A 294 -11.19 -0.25 19.88
CA THR A 294 -12.07 0.92 19.76
C THR A 294 -11.81 1.91 20.88
N ALA A 295 -11.74 1.44 22.12
CA ALA A 295 -11.46 2.30 23.27
C ALA A 295 -10.08 2.97 23.18
N PHE A 296 -9.06 2.25 22.68
CA PHE A 296 -7.74 2.82 22.48
C PHE A 296 -7.74 3.96 21.45
N PHE A 297 -8.31 3.74 20.26
CA PHE A 297 -8.32 4.75 19.20
C PHE A 297 -9.34 5.87 19.40
N GLN A 298 -10.35 5.67 20.25
CA GLN A 298 -11.29 6.71 20.65
C GLN A 298 -10.59 7.90 21.34
N ASP A 299 -9.54 7.65 22.11
CA ASP A 299 -8.72 8.71 22.74
C ASP A 299 -8.04 9.63 21.70
N TYR A 300 -7.90 9.15 20.46
CA TYR A 300 -7.31 9.86 19.33
C TYR A 300 -8.37 10.37 18.33
N GLY A 301 -9.66 10.16 18.62
CA GLY A 301 -10.76 10.55 17.74
C GLY A 301 -10.81 9.79 16.42
N ILE A 302 -10.12 8.65 16.32
CA ILE A 302 -10.08 7.78 15.13
C ILE A 302 -11.15 6.71 15.28
N ALA A 303 -12.05 6.63 14.31
CA ALA A 303 -13.12 5.64 14.31
C ALA A 303 -12.62 4.29 13.79
N ILE A 304 -13.04 3.21 14.46
CA ILE A 304 -12.78 1.83 14.04
C ILE A 304 -14.00 1.29 13.27
N ASN A 305 -13.77 0.47 12.25
CA ASN A 305 -14.79 -0.18 11.45
C ASN A 305 -15.78 -0.96 12.33
N GLU A 306 -17.09 -0.76 12.14
CA GLU A 306 -18.15 -1.39 12.95
C GLU A 306 -18.03 -2.92 13.02
N GLU A 307 -17.63 -3.57 11.93
CA GLU A 307 -17.44 -5.02 11.93
C GLU A 307 -16.29 -5.45 12.86
N VAL A 308 -15.20 -4.67 12.95
CA VAL A 308 -14.07 -4.89 13.88
C VAL A 308 -14.48 -4.61 15.32
N GLN A 309 -15.31 -3.59 15.57
CA GLN A 309 -15.81 -3.29 16.93
C GLN A 309 -16.55 -4.48 17.55
N ASN A 310 -17.16 -5.33 16.72
CA ASN A 310 -17.93 -6.49 17.14
C ASN A 310 -17.09 -7.78 17.27
N GLU A 311 -15.77 -7.73 17.02
CA GLU A 311 -14.89 -8.90 17.16
C GLU A 311 -14.69 -9.25 18.63
N ALA A 312 -15.09 -10.47 19.01
CA ALA A 312 -14.89 -10.96 20.35
C ALA A 312 -13.41 -11.28 20.58
N ARG A 313 -12.78 -11.94 19.59
CA ARG A 313 -11.38 -12.33 19.68
C ARG A 313 -10.58 -11.81 18.51
N ALA A 314 -9.31 -11.50 18.76
CA ALA A 314 -8.37 -11.19 17.69
C ALA A 314 -8.24 -12.40 16.74
N SER A 315 -8.30 -13.61 17.32
CA SER A 315 -8.17 -14.89 16.63
C SER A 315 -9.35 -15.28 15.72
N ASP A 316 -10.48 -14.56 15.79
CA ASP A 316 -11.66 -14.85 14.97
C ASP A 316 -11.36 -14.73 13.47
N GLY A 317 -10.43 -13.86 13.08
CA GLY A 317 -9.89 -13.77 11.72
C GLY A 317 -10.91 -13.35 10.66
N ASN A 318 -12.07 -12.80 11.07
CA ASN A 318 -13.11 -12.34 10.17
C ASN A 318 -12.65 -11.16 9.30
N PHE A 319 -11.68 -10.37 9.78
CA PHE A 319 -11.12 -9.19 9.11
C PHE A 319 -9.75 -9.37 8.46
N LYS A 320 -9.35 -10.60 8.16
CA LYS A 320 -7.95 -10.89 7.78
C LYS A 320 -7.38 -10.18 6.54
N ASN A 321 -8.23 -9.58 5.71
CA ASN A 321 -7.84 -8.90 4.47
C ASN A 321 -8.55 -7.54 4.31
N LYS A 322 -8.87 -6.87 5.41
CA LYS A 322 -9.58 -5.57 5.39
C LYS A 322 -8.97 -4.63 6.42
N SER A 323 -9.02 -3.33 6.11
CA SER A 323 -8.60 -2.28 7.04
C SER A 323 -9.49 -2.26 8.29
N VAL A 324 -8.91 -1.88 9.42
CA VAL A 324 -9.62 -1.59 10.68
C VAL A 324 -10.28 -0.22 10.67
N LEU A 325 -9.94 0.64 9.70
CA LEU A 325 -10.64 1.88 9.47
C LEU A 325 -11.95 1.62 8.70
N PRO A 326 -12.99 2.44 8.92
CA PRO A 326 -14.19 2.40 8.09
C PRO A 326 -13.86 2.85 6.65
N ASP A 327 -14.64 2.35 5.70
CA ASP A 327 -14.67 2.87 4.33
C ASP A 327 -15.29 4.28 4.35
N ASP A 328 -14.44 5.29 4.55
CA ASP A 328 -14.82 6.71 4.62
C ASP A 328 -14.16 7.48 3.47
N THR A 329 -14.91 8.40 2.86
CA THR A 329 -14.43 9.33 1.83
C THR A 329 -13.43 10.36 2.35
N GLU A 330 -13.34 10.55 3.68
CA GLU A 330 -12.39 11.47 4.31
C GLU A 330 -10.98 10.88 4.47
N ASN A 331 -10.82 9.57 4.27
CA ASN A 331 -9.53 8.88 4.37
C ASN A 331 -8.90 8.75 2.99
N THR A 332 -7.60 9.08 2.87
CA THR A 332 -6.83 8.85 1.63
C THR A 332 -5.92 7.65 1.82
N ILE A 333 -6.18 6.55 1.13
CA ILE A 333 -5.30 5.37 1.15
C ILE A 333 -4.02 5.70 0.37
N LEU A 334 -2.89 5.85 1.05
CA LEU A 334 -1.61 6.05 0.39
C LEU A 334 -1.19 4.76 -0.33
N PHE A 335 -1.25 3.64 0.39
CA PHE A 335 -1.28 2.31 -0.22
C PHE A 335 -1.97 1.29 0.71
N CYS A 336 -2.49 0.22 0.13
CA CYS A 336 -3.00 -0.95 0.83
C CYS A 336 -2.58 -2.19 0.03
N PHE A 337 -1.56 -2.88 0.54
CA PHE A 337 -1.10 -4.17 0.05
C PHE A 337 -1.95 -5.27 0.70
N THR A 338 -2.46 -6.19 -0.12
CA THR A 338 -3.12 -7.41 0.32
C THR A 338 -2.48 -8.59 -0.38
N ASN A 339 -2.05 -9.60 0.37
CA ASN A 339 -1.67 -10.90 -0.14
C ASN A 339 -2.69 -11.94 0.33
N LYS A 340 -3.23 -12.72 -0.60
CA LYS A 340 -4.24 -13.71 -0.30
C LYS A 340 -3.89 -15.05 -0.92
N GLN A 341 -3.94 -16.10 -0.11
CA GLN A 341 -3.93 -17.46 -0.62
C GLN A 341 -5.27 -17.76 -1.31
N VAL A 342 -5.20 -18.16 -2.58
CA VAL A 342 -6.39 -18.45 -3.40
C VAL A 342 -6.61 -19.96 -3.62
N CYS A 343 -5.56 -20.79 -3.53
CA CYS A 343 -5.67 -22.24 -3.67
C CYS A 343 -4.68 -23.00 -2.77
N PHE A 344 -5.03 -24.24 -2.43
CA PHE A 344 -4.19 -25.21 -1.75
C PHE A 344 -4.41 -26.58 -2.40
N VAL A 345 -3.35 -27.14 -3.00
CA VAL A 345 -3.39 -28.50 -3.55
C VAL A 345 -2.44 -29.37 -2.76
N ALA A 346 -3.00 -30.23 -1.91
CA ALA A 346 -2.25 -31.30 -1.25
C ALA A 346 -2.18 -32.53 -2.17
N GLN A 347 -0.97 -32.93 -2.55
CA GLN A 347 -0.73 -34.22 -3.20
C GLN A 347 -0.43 -35.29 -2.14
N ASP A 348 -1.31 -36.27 -1.98
CA ASP A 348 -1.18 -37.50 -1.17
C ASP A 348 -0.28 -37.46 0.09
N VAL A 349 -0.91 -37.30 1.26
CA VAL A 349 -0.45 -37.58 2.66
C VAL A 349 0.87 -36.91 3.13
N LEU A 350 1.69 -36.38 2.24
CA LEU A 350 2.93 -35.67 2.54
C LEU A 350 2.75 -34.18 2.25
N TRP A 351 2.56 -33.43 3.33
CA TRP A 351 2.44 -31.96 3.35
C TRP A 351 3.58 -31.22 2.64
N SER A 352 4.74 -31.87 2.45
CA SER A 352 5.91 -31.34 1.75
C SER A 352 5.74 -31.16 0.23
N ASN A 353 4.67 -31.69 -0.36
CA ASN A 353 4.41 -31.61 -1.80
C ASN A 353 3.18 -30.74 -2.12
N SER A 354 2.91 -29.76 -1.26
CA SER A 354 1.74 -28.89 -1.41
C SER A 354 2.07 -27.67 -2.27
N SER A 355 1.17 -27.30 -3.18
CA SER A 355 1.27 -26.06 -3.95
C SER A 355 0.29 -25.02 -3.40
N TYR A 356 0.75 -23.78 -3.30
CA TYR A 356 0.01 -22.63 -2.79
C TYR A 356 -0.05 -21.57 -3.86
N ASP A 357 -1.26 -21.16 -4.24
CA ASP A 357 -1.43 -20.05 -5.16
C ASP A 357 -1.77 -18.79 -4.38
N PHE A 358 -1.11 -17.69 -4.72
CA PHE A 358 -1.28 -16.39 -4.09
C PHE A 358 -1.67 -15.32 -5.10
N ASN A 359 -2.42 -14.34 -4.62
CA ASN A 359 -2.71 -13.10 -5.31
C ASN A 359 -2.33 -11.94 -4.39
N ALA A 360 -1.40 -11.12 -4.85
CA ALA A 360 -1.02 -9.87 -4.23
C ALA A 360 -1.65 -8.70 -5.01
N GLN A 361 -2.40 -7.86 -4.31
CA GLN A 361 -2.99 -6.65 -4.84
C GLN A 361 -2.53 -5.45 -4.04
N LEU A 362 -2.15 -4.38 -4.74
CA LEU A 362 -1.82 -3.09 -4.14
C LEU A 362 -2.83 -2.05 -4.61
N LEU A 363 -3.68 -1.60 -3.70
CA LEU A 363 -4.53 -0.45 -3.88
C LEU A 363 -3.76 0.81 -3.51
N ARG A 364 -3.90 1.86 -4.31
CA ARG A 364 -3.27 3.17 -4.08
C ARG A 364 -4.33 4.22 -4.39
N GLY A 365 -4.48 5.22 -3.53
CA GLY A 365 -5.50 6.27 -3.62
C GLY A 365 -5.28 7.23 -4.78
N ASN A 366 -5.19 8.54 -4.51
CA ASN A 366 -5.07 9.62 -5.51
C ASN A 366 -3.72 9.67 -6.26
N THR A 367 -3.07 8.53 -6.44
CA THR A 367 -1.69 8.44 -6.92
C THR A 367 -1.58 8.84 -8.40
N LEU A 368 -0.65 9.76 -8.69
CA LEU A 368 -0.30 10.32 -10.02
C LEU A 368 0.60 9.40 -10.86
N LEU A 369 0.91 8.19 -10.37
CA LEU A 369 1.73 7.21 -11.06
C LEU A 369 0.94 6.57 -12.21
N GLU A 370 0.81 7.27 -13.35
CA GLU A 370 0.62 6.54 -14.61
C GLU A 370 1.81 5.60 -14.78
N ASN A 371 1.57 4.38 -15.26
CA ASN A 371 2.62 3.40 -15.50
C ASN A 371 3.73 4.04 -16.35
N PHE A 372 4.80 4.53 -15.71
CA PHE A 372 6.03 4.96 -16.35
C PHE A 372 6.81 3.72 -16.80
N SER A 373 6.17 2.95 -17.67
CA SER A 373 6.80 1.92 -18.47
C SER A 373 7.50 2.63 -19.64
N ASP A 374 8.66 3.22 -19.41
CA ASP A 374 9.54 3.62 -20.51
C ASP A 374 10.23 2.38 -21.11
N PRO A 375 10.70 2.43 -22.38
CA PRO A 375 10.11 2.88 -23.62
C PRO A 375 9.71 1.67 -24.50
N ILE A 376 9.15 1.92 -25.69
CA ILE A 376 8.84 0.96 -26.76
C ILE A 376 9.74 -0.31 -26.76
N GLU A 377 9.24 -1.39 -26.17
CA GLU A 377 9.44 -2.74 -26.68
C GLU A 377 8.07 -3.41 -26.70
N THR A 378 7.67 -3.76 -27.92
CA THR A 378 6.57 -4.64 -28.32
C THR A 378 5.58 -5.01 -27.23
N SER A 379 4.35 -4.51 -27.40
CA SER A 379 3.14 -5.08 -26.82
C SER A 379 3.04 -6.58 -27.15
N GLU A 380 3.61 -7.41 -26.30
CA GLU A 380 3.13 -8.77 -26.09
C GLU A 380 2.37 -8.74 -24.78
N SER A 381 1.05 -8.81 -24.87
CA SER A 381 0.20 -9.19 -23.76
C SER A 381 0.58 -10.61 -23.37
N ILE A 382 1.55 -10.77 -22.48
CA ILE A 382 1.88 -12.06 -21.90
C ILE A 382 0.84 -12.34 -20.82
N GLU A 383 -0.28 -12.94 -21.24
CA GLU A 383 -1.15 -13.67 -20.32
C GLU A 383 -0.31 -14.75 -19.61
N SER A 384 -0.23 -14.67 -18.28
CA SER A 384 0.27 -15.72 -17.36
C SER A 384 1.60 -16.36 -17.80
N THR A 385 2.73 -15.95 -17.23
CA THR A 385 4.05 -16.57 -17.49
C THR A 385 4.31 -17.88 -16.74
N GLY A 386 3.40 -18.32 -15.88
CA GLY A 386 3.60 -19.53 -15.06
C GLY A 386 3.43 -20.86 -15.82
N PRO A 387 4.00 -21.96 -15.30
CA PRO A 387 3.73 -23.31 -15.81
C PRO A 387 2.24 -23.68 -15.75
N LEU A 388 1.84 -24.68 -16.54
CA LEU A 388 0.48 -25.20 -16.58
C LEU A 388 0.45 -26.58 -15.91
N TYR A 389 -0.40 -26.76 -14.91
CA TYR A 389 -0.63 -28.04 -14.24
C TYR A 389 -2.02 -28.61 -14.53
N GLU A 390 -2.15 -29.91 -14.35
CA GLU A 390 -3.44 -30.60 -14.40
C GLU A 390 -4.34 -30.10 -13.25
N GLY A 391 -5.58 -29.73 -13.56
CA GLY A 391 -6.55 -29.17 -12.63
C GLY A 391 -6.55 -27.64 -12.52
N ASN A 392 -5.55 -26.92 -13.06
CA ASN A 392 -5.60 -25.44 -13.07
C ASN A 392 -6.84 -24.94 -13.79
N THR A 393 -7.42 -23.84 -13.32
CA THR A 393 -8.40 -23.10 -14.12
C THR A 393 -7.68 -22.19 -15.10
N MET A 394 -8.11 -22.18 -16.36
CA MET A 394 -7.56 -21.32 -17.41
C MET A 394 -8.70 -20.69 -18.22
N SER A 395 -8.53 -19.42 -18.59
CA SER A 395 -9.42 -18.68 -19.49
C SER A 395 -8.66 -18.34 -20.77
N VAL A 396 -9.22 -18.70 -21.93
CA VAL A 396 -8.62 -18.46 -23.25
C VAL A 396 -9.68 -18.08 -24.27
N SER A 397 -9.29 -17.30 -25.27
CA SER A 397 -10.19 -16.88 -26.36
C SER A 397 -9.80 -17.51 -27.69
N GLY A 398 -10.81 -17.86 -28.48
CA GLY A 398 -10.59 -18.48 -29.79
C GLY A 398 -11.88 -18.73 -30.56
N THR A 399 -11.75 -19.37 -31.73
CA THR A 399 -12.90 -19.80 -32.54
C THR A 399 -13.18 -21.27 -32.29
N LEU A 400 -14.41 -21.61 -31.90
CA LEU A 400 -14.81 -22.99 -31.66
C LEU A 400 -15.12 -23.71 -32.98
N VAL A 401 -14.42 -24.82 -33.24
CA VAL A 401 -14.63 -25.66 -34.42
C VAL A 401 -14.91 -27.11 -34.02
N LYS A 402 -15.66 -27.81 -34.87
CA LYS A 402 -15.95 -29.23 -34.72
C LYS A 402 -14.94 -30.06 -35.52
N ARG A 403 -14.37 -31.11 -34.90
CA ARG A 403 -13.43 -32.02 -35.56
C ARG A 403 -13.84 -33.48 -35.29
N ASP A 404 -14.07 -34.22 -36.36
CA ASP A 404 -14.28 -35.67 -36.29
C ASP A 404 -12.94 -36.39 -36.22
N TYR A 405 -12.88 -37.49 -35.47
CA TYR A 405 -11.68 -38.31 -35.36
C TYR A 405 -11.98 -39.80 -35.43
N GLU A 406 -11.03 -40.56 -35.95
CA GLU A 406 -11.00 -42.02 -35.91
C GLU A 406 -9.57 -42.48 -35.64
N ILE A 407 -9.30 -42.84 -34.38
CA ILE A 407 -8.00 -43.36 -33.96
C ILE A 407 -7.92 -44.87 -34.24
N ASN A 408 -9.04 -45.58 -34.06
CA ASN A 408 -9.24 -46.95 -34.52
C ASN A 408 -10.74 -47.26 -34.63
N SER A 409 -11.08 -48.48 -35.09
CA SER A 409 -12.47 -48.89 -35.32
C SER A 409 -13.38 -48.86 -34.07
N LYS A 410 -12.80 -48.80 -32.86
CA LYS A 410 -13.50 -48.67 -31.58
C LYS A 410 -13.35 -47.31 -30.91
N ASN A 411 -12.45 -46.45 -31.39
CA ASN A 411 -12.20 -45.13 -30.84
C ASN A 411 -12.32 -44.07 -31.94
N LYS A 412 -13.57 -43.67 -32.20
CA LYS A 412 -13.94 -42.62 -33.14
C LYS A 412 -15.08 -41.79 -32.56
N GLY A 413 -15.13 -40.52 -32.91
CA GLY A 413 -16.11 -39.60 -32.39
C GLY A 413 -15.94 -38.20 -32.95
N THR A 414 -16.61 -37.27 -32.31
CA THR A 414 -16.52 -35.84 -32.59
C THR A 414 -16.01 -35.16 -31.33
N VAL A 415 -15.11 -34.21 -31.49
CA VAL A 415 -14.68 -33.29 -30.42
C VAL A 415 -14.81 -31.85 -30.89
N TYR A 416 -14.82 -30.93 -29.93
CA TYR A 416 -14.83 -29.50 -30.16
C TYR A 416 -13.47 -28.93 -29.78
N ILE A 417 -12.90 -28.17 -30.70
CA ILE A 417 -11.57 -27.60 -30.59
C ILE A 417 -11.71 -26.09 -30.60
N LEU A 418 -11.17 -25.42 -29.59
CA LEU A 418 -10.99 -23.99 -29.60
C LEU A 418 -9.66 -23.67 -30.29
N GLN A 419 -9.73 -23.02 -31.45
CA GLN A 419 -8.57 -22.49 -32.15
C GLN A 419 -8.24 -21.14 -31.52
N LEU A 420 -7.13 -21.06 -30.77
CA LEU A 420 -6.81 -19.88 -29.97
C LEU A 420 -6.51 -18.69 -30.87
N ASP A 421 -6.98 -17.50 -30.46
CA ASP A 421 -6.67 -16.25 -31.15
C ASP A 421 -5.16 -15.95 -31.12
N GLN A 422 -4.53 -16.28 -29.98
CA GLN A 422 -3.10 -16.20 -29.74
C GLN A 422 -2.62 -17.53 -29.14
N PRO A 423 -1.59 -18.19 -29.70
CA PRO A 423 -1.00 -19.35 -29.08
C PRO A 423 -0.44 -19.01 -27.69
N VAL A 424 -0.63 -19.90 -26.72
CA VAL A 424 -0.04 -19.77 -25.38
C VAL A 424 1.21 -20.63 -25.27
N VAL A 425 2.25 -20.10 -24.65
CA VAL A 425 3.53 -20.79 -24.45
C VAL A 425 3.65 -21.16 -22.98
N LYS A 426 3.64 -22.46 -22.66
CA LYS A 426 3.54 -22.96 -21.28
C LYS A 426 4.43 -24.18 -21.08
N SER A 427 5.09 -24.27 -19.92
CA SER A 427 5.70 -25.53 -19.47
C SER A 427 4.64 -26.43 -18.84
N LEU A 428 4.51 -27.67 -19.33
CA LEU A 428 3.47 -28.60 -18.88
C LEU A 428 3.98 -29.52 -17.78
N TYR A 429 3.19 -29.69 -16.70
CA TYR A 429 3.56 -30.53 -15.56
C TYR A 429 2.43 -31.50 -15.16
N SER A 430 2.70 -32.81 -15.23
CA SER A 430 1.81 -33.88 -14.73
C SER A 430 2.62 -35.12 -14.40
N ASP A 431 2.61 -35.51 -13.12
CA ASP A 431 3.28 -36.71 -12.64
C ASP A 431 2.64 -37.99 -13.19
N TYR A 432 1.32 -37.94 -13.45
CA TYR A 432 0.57 -39.09 -13.95
C TYR A 432 0.88 -39.39 -15.42
N LEU A 433 1.01 -38.35 -16.25
CA LEU A 433 1.29 -38.49 -17.68
C LEU A 433 2.76 -38.31 -18.04
N GLY A 434 3.61 -37.97 -17.07
CA GLY A 434 5.05 -37.81 -17.24
C GLY A 434 5.46 -36.51 -17.93
N TYR A 435 4.65 -35.45 -17.85
CA TYR A 435 5.03 -34.12 -18.31
C TYR A 435 5.90 -33.45 -17.23
N ASN A 436 7.16 -33.16 -17.54
CA ASN A 436 8.19 -32.71 -16.57
C ASN A 436 8.68 -31.27 -16.84
N GLY A 437 7.79 -30.38 -17.30
CA GLY A 437 8.10 -28.97 -17.54
C GLY A 437 8.59 -28.61 -18.93
N GLU A 438 8.40 -29.49 -19.91
CA GLU A 438 8.68 -29.18 -21.31
C GLU A 438 7.80 -28.01 -21.76
N THR A 439 8.44 -26.97 -22.29
CA THR A 439 7.75 -25.80 -22.86
C THR A 439 7.10 -26.18 -24.18
N GLU A 440 5.80 -25.94 -24.27
CA GLU A 440 4.96 -26.26 -25.42
C GLU A 440 4.27 -25.00 -25.92
N VAL A 441 4.13 -24.90 -27.24
CA VAL A 441 3.29 -23.88 -27.88
C VAL A 441 1.93 -24.49 -28.12
N ILE A 442 0.93 -24.00 -27.41
CA ILE A 442 -0.45 -24.48 -27.49
C ILE A 442 -1.23 -23.49 -28.35
N SER A 443 -1.61 -23.90 -29.55
CA SER A 443 -2.42 -23.09 -30.48
C SER A 443 -3.87 -23.57 -30.58
N GLU A 444 -4.18 -24.75 -30.06
CA GLU A 444 -5.52 -25.31 -30.01
C GLU A 444 -5.73 -26.16 -28.76
N MET A 445 -6.95 -26.11 -28.22
CA MET A 445 -7.35 -26.88 -27.03
C MET A 445 -8.67 -27.59 -27.31
N GLN A 446 -8.78 -28.85 -26.90
CA GLN A 446 -10.06 -29.56 -26.94
C GLN A 446 -10.90 -29.15 -25.73
N ILE A 447 -12.19 -28.87 -25.98
CA ILE A 447 -13.11 -28.36 -24.97
C ILE A 447 -14.13 -29.44 -24.61
N GLY A 448 -14.25 -29.73 -23.32
CA GLY A 448 -15.34 -30.48 -22.71
C GLY A 448 -16.26 -29.52 -21.97
N PHE A 449 -17.34 -29.08 -22.61
CA PHE A 449 -18.30 -28.18 -21.99
C PHE A 449 -19.06 -28.87 -20.86
N GLU A 450 -19.33 -28.11 -19.80
CA GLU A 450 -20.23 -28.56 -18.72
C GLU A 450 -21.66 -28.77 -19.27
N ASN A 451 -22.13 -27.84 -20.12
CA ASN A 451 -23.41 -27.95 -20.80
C ASN A 451 -23.23 -28.38 -22.27
N GLN A 452 -23.69 -29.58 -22.61
CA GLN A 452 -23.59 -30.12 -23.97
C GLN A 452 -24.33 -29.28 -25.03
N GLU A 453 -25.33 -28.47 -24.65
CA GLU A 453 -26.01 -27.58 -25.60
C GLU A 453 -25.09 -26.45 -26.11
N ASP A 454 -24.08 -26.07 -25.31
CA ASP A 454 -23.15 -24.99 -25.65
C ASP A 454 -22.22 -25.35 -26.82
N GLU A 455 -21.94 -26.64 -26.98
CA GLU A 455 -21.17 -27.19 -28.11
C GLU A 455 -21.75 -26.79 -29.49
N GLN A 456 -23.08 -26.83 -29.62
CA GLN A 456 -23.78 -26.46 -30.85
C GLN A 456 -24.08 -24.96 -30.90
N ARG A 457 -24.36 -24.36 -29.74
CA ARG A 457 -24.67 -22.94 -29.62
C ARG A 457 -23.53 -22.05 -30.08
N TYR A 458 -22.29 -22.42 -29.77
CA TYR A 458 -21.10 -21.61 -30.03
C TYR A 458 -20.26 -22.12 -31.20
N LEU A 459 -20.73 -23.12 -31.94
CA LEU A 459 -20.02 -23.63 -33.10
C LEU A 459 -19.78 -22.52 -34.14
N ASP A 460 -18.56 -22.48 -34.67
CA ASP A 460 -18.06 -21.50 -35.65
C ASP A 460 -18.09 -20.03 -35.15
N GLN A 461 -18.19 -19.82 -33.84
CA GLN A 461 -18.14 -18.50 -33.21
C GLN A 461 -16.84 -18.29 -32.46
N LYS A 462 -16.45 -17.01 -32.36
CA LYS A 462 -15.39 -16.56 -31.47
C LYS A 462 -15.96 -16.45 -30.06
N ILE A 463 -15.32 -17.13 -29.11
CA ILE A 463 -15.76 -17.22 -27.72
C ILE A 463 -14.56 -17.15 -26.78
N THR A 464 -14.81 -16.72 -25.55
CA THR A 464 -13.89 -16.91 -24.42
C THR A 464 -14.38 -18.09 -23.61
N VAL A 465 -13.48 -19.04 -23.32
CA VAL A 465 -13.79 -20.26 -22.57
C VAL A 465 -12.95 -20.28 -21.31
N MET A 466 -13.60 -20.53 -20.18
CA MET A 466 -12.93 -20.81 -18.91
C MET A 466 -13.26 -22.23 -18.46
N GLY A 467 -12.24 -22.97 -18.01
CA GLY A 467 -12.40 -24.36 -17.58
C GLY A 467 -11.17 -24.91 -16.88
N SER A 468 -11.26 -26.16 -16.44
CA SER A 468 -10.19 -26.87 -15.73
C SER A 468 -9.27 -27.59 -16.72
N VAL A 469 -7.97 -27.40 -16.59
CA VAL A 469 -6.94 -28.01 -17.44
C VAL A 469 -6.89 -29.51 -17.18
N MET A 470 -6.94 -30.29 -18.26
CA MET A 470 -6.60 -31.71 -18.25
C MET A 470 -5.55 -31.96 -19.31
N PHE A 471 -4.55 -32.77 -18.99
CA PHE A 471 -3.58 -33.21 -19.98
C PHE A 471 -4.00 -34.54 -20.59
N ALA A 472 -3.63 -34.75 -21.85
CA ALA A 472 -3.92 -35.99 -22.53
C ALA A 472 -2.77 -36.48 -23.39
N THR A 473 -2.72 -37.81 -23.51
CA THR A 473 -1.88 -38.45 -24.51
C THR A 473 -2.60 -38.47 -25.86
N THR A 474 -1.88 -38.04 -26.90
CA THR A 474 -2.36 -38.07 -28.29
C THR A 474 -2.47 -39.52 -28.73
N GLY A 475 -3.69 -40.06 -28.68
CA GLY A 475 -3.99 -41.49 -28.73
C GLY A 475 -5.38 -41.82 -28.18
N HIS A 476 -5.91 -40.95 -27.31
CA HIS A 476 -7.32 -40.90 -26.91
C HIS A 476 -7.98 -39.54 -27.17
N HIS A 477 -7.20 -38.46 -27.18
CA HIS A 477 -7.64 -37.09 -27.44
C HIS A 477 -6.85 -36.47 -28.60
N LEU A 478 -7.37 -35.38 -29.19
CA LEU A 478 -6.75 -34.74 -30.35
C LEU A 478 -5.70 -33.67 -29.99
N THR A 479 -5.76 -33.11 -28.79
CA THR A 479 -4.83 -32.10 -28.28
C THR A 479 -4.16 -32.59 -26.99
N LYS A 480 -2.97 -32.06 -26.68
CA LYS A 480 -2.25 -32.35 -25.43
C LYS A 480 -2.92 -31.70 -24.21
N VAL A 481 -3.55 -30.55 -24.42
CA VAL A 481 -4.23 -29.76 -23.39
C VAL A 481 -5.72 -29.69 -23.70
N LEU A 482 -6.53 -29.94 -22.67
CA LEU A 482 -7.97 -29.86 -22.70
C LEU A 482 -8.47 -28.90 -21.63
N LEU A 483 -9.60 -28.25 -21.90
CA LEU A 483 -10.38 -27.58 -20.87
C LEU A 483 -11.65 -28.38 -20.61
N MET A 484 -11.76 -28.92 -19.41
CA MET A 484 -12.89 -29.69 -18.92
C MET A 484 -13.80 -28.82 -18.05
N ASP A 485 -15.05 -29.24 -17.89
CA ASP A 485 -16.08 -28.52 -17.15
C ASP A 485 -16.16 -27.05 -17.59
N ALA A 486 -16.02 -26.85 -18.90
CA ALA A 486 -15.79 -25.56 -19.48
C ALA A 486 -17.11 -24.80 -19.70
N TYR A 487 -17.06 -23.49 -19.49
CA TYR A 487 -18.16 -22.57 -19.77
C TYR A 487 -17.68 -21.45 -20.71
N ALA A 488 -18.56 -21.06 -21.63
CA ALA A 488 -18.26 -20.10 -22.68
C ALA A 488 -19.02 -18.79 -22.51
N PHE A 489 -18.32 -17.72 -22.90
CA PHE A 489 -18.81 -16.36 -23.04
C PHE A 489 -18.64 -15.95 -24.51
N ALA A 490 -19.64 -15.29 -25.10
CA ALA A 490 -19.62 -14.84 -26.49
C ALA A 490 -19.76 -13.32 -26.59
#